data_AF-A0A9D4EVI0-F1
#
_entry.id   AF-A0A9D4EVI0-F1
#
_cell.length_a   1.000
_cell.length_b   1.000
_cell.length_c   1.000
_cell.angle_alpha   90.00
_cell.angle_beta   90.00
_cell.angle_gamma   90.00
#
_symmetry.space_group_name_H-M   'P 1'
#
loop_
_entity.id
_entity.type
_entity.pdbx_description
1 polymer ?
#
loop_
_entity_poly.entity_id
_entity_poly.type
_entity_poly.pdbx_seq_one_letter_code
_entity_poly.pdbx_strand_id
1 'polypeptide(L)'
;MATNFLLSFALVIYLCAGYSAAIKCYECNGTDVSCADTFDKGKHKLADGCAQCLKVKAVDNKVNAADRKCLAAIVGESKCQKGYLGLDVTACFCNTDGCNGASSVYFTMATIIAPLLMLTKHVI
;
A
#
# COMPACT_ATOMS: atom_id res chain seq x y z
N MET A 1 -24.87 5.95 -31.16
CA MET A 1 -24.55 4.80 -30.27
C MET A 1 -23.11 4.30 -30.39
N ALA A 2 -22.49 4.30 -31.58
CA ALA A 2 -21.11 3.81 -31.75
C ALA A 2 -20.01 4.64 -31.05
N THR A 3 -20.19 5.96 -30.91
CA THR A 3 -19.21 6.88 -30.31
C THR A 3 -19.00 6.66 -28.81
N ASN A 4 -20.06 6.32 -28.06
CA ASN A 4 -19.96 6.06 -26.63
C ASN A 4 -19.22 4.76 -26.31
N PHE A 5 -19.21 3.79 -27.24
CA PHE A 5 -18.54 2.50 -27.07
C PHE A 5 -17.02 2.61 -27.28
N LEU A 6 -16.57 3.47 -28.19
CA LEU A 6 -15.14 3.74 -28.41
C LEU A 6 -14.51 4.48 -27.23
N LEU A 7 -15.25 5.41 -26.63
CA LEU A 7 -14.80 6.19 -25.46
C LEU A 7 -14.64 5.33 -24.21
N SER A 8 -15.58 4.40 -23.94
CA SER A 8 -15.48 3.48 -22.81
C SER A 8 -14.34 2.46 -23.00
N PHE A 9 -14.13 1.97 -24.22
CA PHE A 9 -13.04 1.03 -24.50
C PHE A 9 -11.65 1.67 -24.34
N ALA A 10 -11.47 2.92 -24.79
CA ALA A 10 -10.24 3.67 -24.62
C ALA A 10 -9.91 3.94 -23.13
N LEU A 11 -10.92 4.22 -22.31
CA LEU A 11 -10.76 4.42 -20.87
C LEU A 11 -10.30 3.14 -20.16
N VAL A 12 -10.86 1.98 -20.52
CA VAL A 12 -10.46 0.68 -19.96
C VAL A 12 -9.01 0.35 -20.31
N ILE A 13 -8.59 0.56 -21.56
CA ILE A 13 -7.20 0.33 -21.98
C ILE A 13 -6.23 1.26 -21.24
N TYR A 14 -6.59 2.53 -21.05
CA TYR A 14 -5.79 3.47 -20.27
C TYR A 14 -5.64 3.04 -18.80
N LEU A 15 -6.69 2.48 -18.21
CA LEU A 15 -6.64 1.94 -16.85
C LEU A 15 -5.85 0.62 -16.75
N CYS A 16 -5.86 -0.21 -17.80
CA CYS A 16 -5.13 -1.47 -17.85
C CYS A 16 -3.65 -1.33 -18.24
N ALA A 17 -3.26 -0.23 -18.91
CA ALA A 17 -1.86 0.07 -19.25
C ALA A 17 -1.01 0.46 -18.02
N GLY A 18 -1.61 0.50 -16.83
CA GLY A 18 -0.97 0.86 -15.58
C GLY A 18 -0.09 -0.25 -14.99
N TYR A 19 1.21 -0.10 -15.21
CA TYR A 19 2.29 -0.38 -14.25
C TYR A 19 2.68 -1.84 -13.97
N SER A 20 3.59 -2.36 -14.81
CA SER A 20 4.64 -3.30 -14.37
C SER A 20 5.92 -2.51 -14.02
N ALA A 21 5.80 -1.43 -13.26
CA ALA A 21 6.96 -0.77 -12.69
C ALA A 21 7.32 -1.49 -11.39
N ALA A 22 8.60 -1.79 -11.18
CA ALA A 22 9.05 -2.27 -9.88
C ALA A 22 8.72 -1.20 -8.84
N ILE A 23 8.07 -1.60 -7.76
CA ILE A 23 7.59 -0.66 -6.75
C ILE A 23 8.74 -0.24 -5.83
N LYS A 24 8.55 0.90 -5.16
CA LYS A 24 9.48 1.41 -4.16
C LYS A 24 9.01 1.08 -2.76
N CYS A 25 9.88 0.59 -1.89
CA CYS A 25 9.51 0.26 -0.50
C CYS A 25 10.43 0.96 0.50
N TYR A 26 9.91 1.34 1.67
CA TYR A 26 10.78 1.78 2.76
C TYR A 26 11.57 0.60 3.31
N GLU A 27 12.86 0.81 3.62
CA GLU A 27 13.72 -0.17 4.27
C GLU A 27 14.28 0.37 5.59
N CYS A 28 14.05 -0.35 6.67
CA CYS A 28 14.65 -0.09 7.98
C CYS A 28 14.50 -1.31 8.90
N ASN A 29 15.41 -1.45 9.85
CA ASN A 29 15.44 -2.55 10.82
C ASN A 29 14.77 -2.12 12.14
N GLY A 30 14.15 -3.06 12.85
CA GLY A 30 13.58 -2.84 14.19
C GLY A 30 14.57 -2.41 15.28
N THR A 31 15.88 -2.47 15.04
CA THR A 31 16.90 -1.87 15.92
C THR A 31 17.05 -0.36 15.74
N ASP A 32 16.56 0.19 14.63
CA ASP A 32 16.57 1.63 14.37
C ASP A 32 15.35 2.29 15.03
N VAL A 33 15.61 3.11 16.06
CA VAL A 33 14.57 3.85 16.79
C VAL A 33 13.72 4.71 15.86
N SER A 34 14.30 5.20 14.75
CA SER A 34 13.57 6.00 13.77
C SER A 34 12.64 5.16 12.89
N CYS A 35 12.82 3.84 12.81
CA CYS A 35 11.99 2.94 12.00
C CYS A 35 10.58 2.74 12.60
N ALA A 36 10.45 2.85 13.92
CA ALA A 36 9.16 2.78 14.61
C ALA A 36 8.27 4.01 14.31
N ASP A 37 8.85 5.15 13.94
CA ASP A 37 8.12 6.37 13.60
C ASP A 37 7.62 6.33 12.15
N THR A 38 6.32 6.55 11.95
CA THR A 38 5.68 6.56 10.63
C THR A 38 5.62 7.94 9.98
N PHE A 39 6.06 9.00 10.67
CA PHE A 39 5.89 10.38 10.19
C PHE A 39 7.16 11.06 9.72
N ASP A 40 8.34 10.51 10.04
CA ASP A 40 9.62 11.09 9.65
C ASP A 40 10.03 10.62 8.23
N LYS A 41 9.29 11.09 7.22
CA LYS A 41 9.42 10.71 5.81
C LYS A 41 10.81 10.98 5.21
N GLY A 42 11.64 11.79 5.85
CA GLY A 42 12.98 12.15 5.38
C GLY A 42 14.12 11.23 5.82
N LYS A 43 13.89 10.32 6.77
CA LYS A 43 14.96 9.49 7.35
C LYS A 43 15.12 8.13 6.70
N HIS A 44 14.06 7.62 6.07
CA HIS A 44 14.03 6.27 5.51
C HIS A 44 14.17 6.31 3.99
N LYS A 45 15.16 5.60 3.46
CA LYS A 45 15.35 5.48 2.01
C LYS A 45 14.27 4.57 1.42
N LEU A 46 13.79 4.96 0.25
CA LEU A 46 12.98 4.11 -0.62
C LEU A 46 13.94 3.25 -1.44
N ALA A 47 13.86 1.94 -1.26
CA ALA A 47 14.51 0.98 -2.13
C ALA A 47 13.66 0.78 -3.39
N ASP A 48 14.31 0.79 -4.54
CA ASP A 48 13.71 0.54 -5.85
C ASP A 48 13.82 -0.94 -6.21
N GLY A 49 13.05 -1.40 -7.20
CA GLY A 49 13.18 -2.77 -7.70
C GLY A 49 12.40 -3.82 -6.92
N CYS A 50 11.45 -3.42 -6.06
CA CYS A 50 10.69 -4.36 -5.25
C CYS A 50 9.53 -4.98 -6.04
N ALA A 51 9.21 -6.23 -5.74
CA ALA A 51 7.98 -6.88 -6.16
C ALA A 51 6.86 -6.68 -5.12
N GLN A 52 7.24 -6.53 -3.84
CA GLN A 52 6.32 -6.39 -2.71
C GLN A 52 7.00 -5.68 -1.54
N CYS A 53 6.24 -4.88 -0.80
CA CYS A 53 6.71 -4.29 0.46
C CYS A 53 6.21 -5.09 1.65
N LEU A 54 7.08 -5.29 2.64
CA LEU A 54 6.74 -5.86 3.94
C LEU A 54 6.86 -4.79 5.04
N LYS A 55 5.92 -4.83 5.97
CA LYS A 55 5.96 -4.13 7.24
C LYS A 55 5.69 -5.12 8.37
N VAL A 56 6.60 -5.26 9.30
CA VAL A 56 6.36 -5.97 10.56
C VAL A 56 6.32 -4.95 11.68
N LYS A 57 5.30 -5.01 12.53
CA LYS A 57 5.21 -4.25 13.78
C LYS A 57 5.15 -5.24 14.92
N ALA A 58 5.95 -5.04 15.96
CA ALA A 58 5.87 -5.78 17.21
C ALA A 58 5.62 -4.79 18.35
N VAL A 59 4.63 -5.11 19.19
CA VAL A 59 4.29 -4.32 20.37
C VAL A 59 4.47 -5.22 21.59
N ASP A 60 5.41 -4.87 22.46
CA ASP A 60 5.61 -5.56 23.74
C ASP A 60 5.82 -4.54 24.86
N ASN A 61 4.94 -4.53 25.86
CA ASN A 61 5.08 -3.74 27.08
C ASN A 61 5.52 -2.28 26.87
N LYS A 62 4.91 -1.57 25.89
CA LYS A 62 5.16 -0.17 25.47
C LYS A 62 6.36 0.04 24.53
N VAL A 63 7.11 -1.00 24.21
CA VAL A 63 8.12 -0.97 23.15
C VAL A 63 7.45 -1.25 21.82
N ASN A 64 7.55 -0.29 20.91
CA ASN A 64 7.11 -0.43 19.53
C ASN A 64 8.35 -0.64 18.66
N ALA A 65 8.46 -1.81 18.05
CA ALA A 65 9.45 -2.07 17.02
C ALA A 65 8.75 -2.19 15.67
N ALA A 66 9.38 -1.68 14.61
CA ALA A 66 8.93 -1.89 13.25
C ALA A 66 10.11 -2.33 12.38
N ASP A 67 9.87 -3.27 11.47
CA ASP A 67 10.83 -3.70 10.44
C ASP A 67 10.15 -3.50 9.08
N ARG A 68 10.88 -2.96 8.11
CA ARG A 68 10.37 -2.64 6.77
C ARG A 68 11.34 -3.16 5.74
N LYS A 69 10.82 -3.89 4.75
CA LYS A 69 11.66 -4.56 3.74
C LYS A 69 11.10 -4.43 2.34
N CYS A 70 12.02 -4.28 1.38
CA CYS A 70 11.79 -4.50 -0.04
C CYS A 70 11.94 -6.00 -0.34
N LEU A 71 10.90 -6.63 -0.90
CA LEU A 71 10.96 -8.04 -1.29
C LEU A 71 11.10 -8.14 -2.81
N ALA A 72 12.06 -8.94 -3.27
CA ALA A 72 12.29 -9.19 -4.69
C ALA A 72 11.22 -10.10 -5.35
N ALA A 73 10.38 -10.75 -4.54
CA ALA A 73 9.29 -11.61 -4.99
C ALA A 73 8.04 -11.39 -4.13
N ILE A 74 6.87 -11.72 -4.69
CA ILE A 74 5.61 -11.75 -3.95
C ILE A 74 5.59 -13.00 -3.09
N VAL A 75 5.57 -12.83 -1.77
CA VAL A 75 5.58 -13.95 -0.80
C VAL A 75 4.28 -14.05 0.00
N GLY A 76 3.42 -13.03 -0.08
CA GLY A 76 2.15 -12.99 0.63
C GLY A 76 1.08 -12.19 -0.10
N GLU A 77 -0.17 -12.39 0.29
CA GLU A 77 -1.27 -11.53 -0.15
C GLU A 77 -1.13 -10.14 0.46
N SER A 78 -1.61 -9.09 -0.24
CA SER A 78 -1.61 -7.70 0.23
C SER A 78 -2.58 -7.46 1.40
N LYS A 79 -2.29 -8.05 2.55
CA LYS A 79 -3.09 -7.99 3.78
C LYS A 79 -2.20 -7.98 5.02
N CYS A 80 -2.78 -7.56 6.14
CA CYS A 80 -2.15 -7.66 7.45
C CYS A 80 -2.57 -8.94 8.16
N GLN A 81 -1.60 -9.65 8.73
CA GLN A 81 -1.80 -10.80 9.61
C GLN A 81 -1.33 -10.42 11.02
N LYS A 82 -2.12 -10.81 12.03
CA LYS A 82 -1.82 -10.56 13.44
C LYS A 82 -1.47 -11.86 14.15
N GLY A 83 -0.58 -11.77 15.13
CA GLY A 83 -0.21 -12.86 16.02
C GLY A 83 0.91 -13.72 15.46
N TYR A 84 2.00 -13.82 16.22
CA TYR A 84 3.08 -14.79 15.97
C TYR A 84 3.60 -15.30 17.31
N LEU A 85 3.51 -16.61 17.55
CA LEU A 85 3.97 -17.26 18.79
C LEU A 85 3.46 -16.62 20.10
N GLY A 86 2.21 -16.13 20.10
CA GLY A 86 1.61 -15.48 21.28
C GLY A 86 2.03 -14.03 21.50
N LEU A 87 2.85 -13.46 20.62
CA LEU A 87 3.25 -12.05 20.63
C LEU A 87 2.30 -11.20 19.78
N ASP A 88 2.09 -9.94 20.19
CA ASP A 88 1.33 -8.94 19.41
C ASP A 88 2.20 -8.39 18.26
N VAL A 89 2.36 -9.24 17.25
CA VAL A 89 3.07 -8.96 16.02
C VAL A 89 2.06 -8.81 14.88
N THR A 90 2.15 -7.73 14.13
CA THR A 90 1.38 -7.50 12.90
C THR A 90 2.31 -7.43 11.71
N ALA A 91 2.18 -8.36 10.77
CA ALA A 91 2.90 -8.36 9.50
C ALA A 91 1.95 -7.97 8.36
N CYS A 92 2.28 -6.94 7.59
CA CYS A 92 1.50 -6.45 6.46
C CYS A 92 2.31 -6.51 5.18
N PHE A 93 1.71 -7.05 4.12
CA PHE A 93 2.24 -6.97 2.77
C PHE A 93 1.42 -5.99 1.93
N CYS A 94 2.08 -5.32 0.98
CA CYS A 94 1.42 -4.41 0.04
C CYS A 94 2.26 -4.20 -1.22
N ASN A 95 1.62 -3.82 -2.32
CA ASN A 95 2.23 -3.80 -3.66
C ASN A 95 2.14 -2.42 -4.34
N THR A 96 2.23 -1.33 -3.57
CA THR A 96 2.25 0.04 -4.11
C THR A 96 3.41 0.84 -3.54
N ASP A 97 3.85 1.88 -4.24
CA ASP A 97 5.00 2.70 -3.81
C ASP A 97 4.83 3.25 -2.40
N GLY A 98 5.81 2.97 -1.54
CA GLY A 98 5.87 3.45 -0.16
C GLY A 98 4.74 2.93 0.73
N CYS A 99 4.01 1.89 0.33
CA CYS A 99 2.82 1.42 1.04
C CYS A 99 3.12 0.92 2.46
N ASN A 100 4.34 0.44 2.72
CA ASN A 100 4.79 0.03 4.05
C ASN A 100 5.14 1.21 4.98
N GLY A 101 5.05 2.47 4.51
CA GLY A 101 5.30 3.66 5.30
C GLY A 101 4.15 4.02 6.25
N ALA A 102 2.90 3.99 5.77
CA ALA A 102 1.75 4.42 6.55
C ALA A 102 1.40 3.44 7.68
N SER A 103 0.89 3.97 8.80
CA SER A 103 0.02 3.19 9.69
C SER A 103 -1.29 3.00 8.93
N SER A 104 -1.61 1.76 8.56
CA SER A 104 -2.69 1.42 7.62
C SER A 104 -4.01 2.12 7.96
N VAL A 105 -4.37 3.15 7.20
CA VAL A 105 -5.75 3.62 7.10
C VAL A 105 -6.22 3.15 5.72
N TYR A 106 -6.95 2.04 5.69
CA TYR A 106 -7.52 1.53 4.45
C TYR A 106 -8.62 2.51 4.01
N PHE A 107 -8.29 3.47 3.14
CA PHE A 107 -9.28 4.24 2.41
C PHE A 107 -9.84 3.34 1.32
N THR A 108 -11.07 2.86 1.50
CA THR A 108 -11.79 2.12 0.45
C THR A 108 -12.07 3.05 -0.72
N MET A 109 -11.66 2.63 -1.92
CA MET A 109 -11.88 3.33 -3.20
C MET A 109 -13.37 3.64 -3.49
N ALA A 110 -14.30 2.99 -2.78
CA ALA A 110 -15.73 3.26 -2.83
C ALA A 110 -16.10 4.72 -2.51
N THR A 111 -15.28 5.43 -1.71
CA THR A 111 -15.53 6.83 -1.36
C THR A 111 -15.32 7.80 -2.53
N ILE A 112 -14.51 7.45 -3.52
CA ILE A 112 -14.25 8.32 -4.69
C ILE A 112 -15.34 8.17 -5.75
N ILE A 113 -15.90 6.97 -5.92
CA ILE A 113 -16.85 6.67 -7.00
C ILE A 113 -18.27 7.17 -6.67
N ALA A 114 -18.67 7.16 -5.40
CA ALA A 114 -20.00 7.61 -4.98
C ALA A 114 -20.36 9.06 -5.41
N PRO A 115 -19.51 10.09 -5.23
CA PRO A 115 -19.84 11.44 -5.67
C PRO A 115 -19.89 11.59 -7.21
N LEU A 116 -19.07 10.84 -7.95
CA LEU A 116 -19.09 10.85 -9.43
C LEU A 116 -20.42 10.32 -9.99
N LEU A 117 -21.02 9.32 -9.36
CA LEU A 117 -22.34 8.80 -9.74
C LEU A 117 -23.51 9.70 -9.33
N MET A 118 -23.33 10.59 -8.34
CA MET A 118 -24.35 11.58 -7.98
C MET A 118 -24.39 12.76 -8.96
N LEU A 119 -23.24 13.13 -9.54
CA LEU A 119 -23.15 14.20 -10.54
C LEU A 119 -23.78 13.84 -11.89
N THR A 120 -23.78 12.55 -12.28
CA THR A 120 -24.37 12.12 -13.56
C THR A 120 -25.89 12.00 -13.52
N LYS A 121 -26.53 11.97 -12.33
CA LYS A 121 -27.99 11.94 -12.20
C LYS A 121 -28.70 13.30 -12.39
N HIS A 122 -27.96 14.41 -12.44
CA HIS A 122 -28.54 15.75 -12.62
C HIS A 122 -28.42 16.28 -14.06
N VAL A 123 -28.00 15.44 -15.02
CA VAL A 123 -27.86 15.81 -16.45
C VAL A 123 -28.81 14.97 -17.33
N ILE A 124 -30.02 14.67 -16.83
CA ILE A 124 -31.14 14.14 -17.62
C ILE A 124 -32.38 14.96 -17.30
#